data_AF-A0A1I0ASF5-F1
#
_entry.id   AF-A0A1I0ASF5-F1
#
_cell.length_a   1.000
_cell.length_b   1.000
_cell.length_c   1.000
_cell.angle_alpha   90.00
_cell.angle_beta   90.00
_cell.angle_gamma   90.00
#
_symmetry.space_group_name_H-M   'P 1'
#
loop_
_entity.id
_entity.type
_entity.pdbx_description
1 polymer ?
#
loop_
_entity_poly.entity_id
_entity_poly.type
_entity_poly.pdbx_seq_one_letter_code
_entity_poly.pdbx_strand_id
1 'polypeptide(L)'
;MEVRHNEITVSPVTTPYGYEEHYLLVDGISVAELTDRFVREDGDNDLKRFRSLMGLCPAWGPGMQNRGEIRFIHHLLWREEPVHLPILVCEDDLDLSCIVIVAAVRKQGGTVFWDRIGYVDHSEWDPGQEMASGILCLEAYTQEDWDRYGDNIALEQVRSRDWCAWISEHWDEELYRRRMNYTLPYFQDERHIRWLRDTGYAFGRTAYENCIRFYEEELRRAGKFPFCP
;
A
#
# COMPACT_ATOMS: atom_id res chain seq x y z
N MET A 1 4.62 11.45 -30.46
CA MET A 1 3.46 11.95 -29.71
C MET A 1 3.99 12.40 -28.36
N GLU A 2 3.80 13.66 -28.02
CA GLU A 2 4.21 14.21 -26.72
C GLU A 2 3.21 13.72 -25.67
N VAL A 3 3.68 13.07 -24.62
CA VAL A 3 2.82 12.63 -23.52
C VAL A 3 2.43 13.88 -22.74
N ARG A 4 1.12 14.19 -22.69
CA ARG A 4 0.63 15.26 -21.83
C ARG A 4 0.71 14.78 -20.38
N HIS A 5 1.50 15.48 -19.55
CA HIS A 5 1.57 15.19 -18.13
C HIS A 5 0.42 15.86 -17.37
N ASN A 6 -0.22 15.08 -16.51
CA ASN A 6 -1.04 15.55 -15.41
C ASN A 6 -0.14 16.13 -14.32
N GLU A 7 -0.68 17.07 -13.56
CA GLU A 7 -0.05 17.55 -12.34
C GLU A 7 -0.30 16.55 -11.21
N ILE A 8 0.74 16.22 -10.43
CA ILE A 8 0.62 15.49 -9.18
C ILE A 8 1.28 16.28 -8.05
N THR A 9 0.54 16.47 -6.96
CA THR A 9 0.99 17.20 -5.78
C THR A 9 0.50 16.51 -4.51
N VAL A 10 1.02 16.93 -3.36
CA VAL A 10 0.45 16.61 -2.05
C VAL A 10 -0.06 17.89 -1.43
N SER A 11 -1.26 17.89 -0.85
CA SER A 11 -1.83 19.06 -0.18
C SER A 11 -2.76 18.66 0.96
N PRO A 12 -2.86 19.48 2.01
CA PRO A 12 -3.83 19.26 3.07
C PRO A 12 -5.25 19.44 2.50
N VAL A 13 -6.13 18.49 2.80
CA VAL A 13 -7.56 18.54 2.47
C VAL A 13 -8.34 18.29 3.74
N THR A 14 -9.36 19.11 4.00
CA THR A 14 -10.28 18.88 5.12
C THR A 14 -11.13 17.65 4.85
N THR A 15 -11.00 16.64 5.71
CA THR A 15 -11.79 15.41 5.65
C THR A 15 -13.27 15.69 5.99
N PRO A 16 -14.19 14.77 5.66
CA PRO A 16 -15.58 14.83 6.11
C PRO A 16 -15.75 14.90 7.64
N TYR A 17 -14.72 14.53 8.38
CA TYR A 17 -14.67 14.51 9.84
C TYR A 17 -14.11 15.81 10.46
N GLY A 18 -13.69 16.78 9.62
CA GLY A 18 -13.30 18.13 10.05
C GLY A 18 -11.83 18.30 10.45
N TYR A 19 -10.99 17.28 10.26
CA TYR A 19 -9.53 17.38 10.40
C TYR A 19 -8.84 17.41 9.03
N GLU A 20 -7.61 17.92 8.97
CA GLU A 20 -6.81 17.95 7.74
C GLU A 20 -5.99 16.68 7.56
N GLU A 21 -5.95 16.18 6.33
CA GLU A 21 -5.10 15.05 5.93
C GLU A 21 -4.40 15.39 4.62
N HIS A 22 -3.16 14.93 4.44
CA HIS A 22 -2.34 15.23 3.27
C HIS A 22 -2.59 14.20 2.17
N TYR A 23 -3.40 14.55 1.17
CA TYR A 23 -3.70 13.68 0.04
C TYR A 23 -2.79 13.92 -1.15
N LEU A 24 -2.59 12.89 -1.95
CA LEU A 24 -2.21 13.05 -3.35
C LEU A 24 -3.34 13.74 -4.12
N LEU A 25 -3.00 14.73 -4.92
CA LEU A 25 -3.91 15.40 -5.83
C LEU A 25 -3.45 15.14 -7.27
N VAL A 26 -4.39 14.82 -8.15
CA VAL A 26 -4.18 14.74 -9.60
C VAL A 26 -4.96 15.87 -10.25
N ASP A 27 -4.26 16.76 -10.95
CA ASP A 27 -4.83 18.00 -11.54
C ASP A 27 -5.67 18.80 -10.53
N GLY A 28 -5.21 18.86 -9.27
CA GLY A 28 -5.87 19.61 -8.19
C GLY A 28 -7.03 18.89 -7.50
N ILE A 29 -7.36 17.65 -7.88
CA ILE A 29 -8.43 16.86 -7.27
C ILE A 29 -7.82 15.74 -6.42
N SER A 30 -8.25 15.60 -5.17
CA SER A 30 -7.69 14.57 -4.29
C SER A 30 -8.02 13.16 -4.80
N VAL A 31 -7.11 12.21 -4.56
CA VAL A 31 -7.34 10.82 -4.95
C VAL A 31 -8.56 10.19 -4.27
N ALA A 32 -8.92 10.65 -3.06
CA ALA A 32 -10.14 10.23 -2.36
C ALA A 32 -11.39 10.72 -3.10
N GLU A 33 -11.38 11.97 -3.57
CA GLU A 33 -12.47 12.53 -4.37
C GLU A 33 -12.59 11.87 -5.74
N LEU A 34 -11.48 11.62 -6.43
CA LEU A 34 -11.49 10.88 -7.69
C LEU A 34 -12.08 9.48 -7.50
N THR A 35 -11.67 8.78 -6.44
CA THR A 35 -12.17 7.43 -6.14
C THR A 35 -13.66 7.44 -5.83
N ASP A 36 -14.15 8.37 -5.01
CA ASP A 36 -15.59 8.49 -4.73
C ASP A 36 -16.35 8.76 -6.05
N ARG A 37 -15.88 9.69 -6.89
CA ARG A 37 -16.50 9.98 -8.20
C ARG A 37 -16.56 8.73 -9.09
N PHE A 38 -15.46 7.99 -9.24
CA PHE A 38 -15.44 6.77 -10.07
C PHE A 38 -16.44 5.73 -9.55
N VAL A 39 -16.51 5.53 -8.23
CA VAL A 39 -17.48 4.60 -7.62
C VAL A 39 -18.93 5.02 -7.86
N ARG A 40 -19.22 6.33 -7.90
CA ARG A 40 -20.57 6.84 -8.18
C ARG A 40 -20.95 6.76 -9.66
N GLU A 41 -20.00 7.02 -10.55
CA GLU A 41 -20.21 7.07 -12.00
C GLU A 41 -20.28 5.68 -12.63
N ASP A 42 -19.46 4.73 -12.17
CA ASP A 42 -19.35 3.40 -12.77
C ASP A 42 -20.37 2.42 -12.20
N GLY A 43 -20.58 1.28 -12.88
CA GLY A 43 -21.66 0.29 -12.69
C GLY A 43 -21.73 -0.39 -11.32
N ASP A 44 -22.22 -1.63 -11.26
CA ASP A 44 -22.36 -2.35 -9.98
C ASP A 44 -20.97 -2.65 -9.37
N ASN A 45 -20.71 -2.13 -8.16
CA ASN A 45 -19.48 -2.35 -7.42
C ASN A 45 -19.76 -2.38 -5.92
N ASP A 46 -18.96 -3.14 -5.17
CA ASP A 46 -19.22 -3.38 -3.74
C ASP A 46 -19.08 -2.13 -2.88
N LEU A 47 -18.30 -1.14 -3.36
CA LEU A 47 -18.05 0.09 -2.63
C LEU A 47 -19.26 1.03 -2.63
N LYS A 48 -20.27 0.82 -3.50
CA LYS A 48 -21.51 1.62 -3.50
C LYS A 48 -22.31 1.51 -2.20
N ARG A 49 -22.11 0.45 -1.42
CA ARG A 49 -22.72 0.31 -0.09
C ARG A 49 -22.27 1.41 0.88
N PHE A 50 -21.11 2.02 0.64
CA PHE A 50 -20.62 3.14 1.43
C PHE A 50 -21.22 4.45 0.94
N ARG A 51 -21.67 5.28 1.89
CA ARG A 51 -22.28 6.58 1.61
C ARG A 51 -21.32 7.55 0.93
N SER A 52 -20.04 7.49 1.31
CA SER A 52 -18.95 8.26 0.72
C SER A 52 -17.63 7.53 0.96
N LEU A 53 -16.68 7.69 0.03
CA LEU A 53 -15.29 7.25 0.18
C LEU A 53 -14.33 8.43 0.46
N MET A 54 -14.86 9.63 0.70
CA MET A 54 -14.09 10.82 1.03
C MET A 54 -13.37 10.73 2.39
N GLY A 55 -13.70 9.72 3.20
CA GLY A 55 -13.06 9.43 4.49
C GLY A 55 -11.80 8.58 4.39
N LEU A 56 -11.57 7.89 3.27
CA LEU A 56 -10.42 7.00 3.10
C LEU A 56 -9.10 7.75 3.27
N CYS A 57 -8.12 7.13 3.94
CA CYS A 57 -6.86 7.76 4.30
C CYS A 57 -5.74 7.47 3.29
N PRO A 58 -4.75 8.37 3.09
CA PRO A 58 -3.59 8.11 2.25
C PRO A 58 -2.76 6.91 2.74
N ALA A 59 -2.56 5.92 1.88
CA ALA A 59 -1.76 4.73 2.22
C ALA A 59 -0.27 5.04 2.41
N TRP A 60 0.22 6.17 1.90
CA TRP A 60 1.64 6.57 1.99
C TRP A 60 1.94 7.35 3.28
N GLY A 61 0.90 7.72 4.03
CA GLY A 61 0.99 8.65 5.14
C GLY A 61 1.36 8.03 6.48
N PRO A 62 1.68 8.87 7.49
CA PRO A 62 1.96 8.43 8.84
C PRO A 62 0.74 7.90 9.61
N GLY A 63 -0.47 8.01 9.04
CA GLY A 63 -1.70 7.46 9.62
C GLY A 63 -1.72 5.93 9.70
N MET A 64 -0.99 5.23 8.81
CA MET A 64 -0.90 3.76 8.81
C MET A 64 -0.46 3.20 10.18
N GLN A 65 -1.14 2.19 10.70
CA GLN A 65 -0.86 1.68 12.06
C GLN A 65 0.46 0.92 12.14
N ASN A 66 0.72 0.01 11.19
CA ASN A 66 1.82 -0.92 11.30
C ASN A 66 3.05 -0.47 10.50
N ARG A 67 4.20 -0.45 11.17
CA ARG A 67 5.47 -0.03 10.56
C ARG A 67 5.92 -0.96 9.42
N GLY A 68 5.63 -2.25 9.52
CA GLY A 68 5.97 -3.23 8.47
C GLY A 68 5.20 -2.99 7.16
N GLU A 69 3.95 -2.52 7.25
CA GLU A 69 3.14 -2.12 6.09
C GLU A 69 3.63 -0.81 5.48
N ILE A 70 4.03 0.16 6.30
CA ILE A 70 4.63 1.40 5.82
C ILE A 70 5.91 1.09 5.04
N ARG A 71 6.77 0.22 5.59
CA ARG A 71 8.00 -0.24 4.92
C ARG A 71 7.67 -0.95 3.60
N PHE A 72 6.63 -1.78 3.58
CA PHE A 72 6.14 -2.43 2.37
C PHE A 72 5.68 -1.43 1.30
N ILE A 73 4.81 -0.48 1.65
CA ILE A 73 4.30 0.52 0.73
C ILE A 73 5.46 1.38 0.19
N HIS A 74 6.39 1.82 1.06
CA HIS A 74 7.58 2.55 0.61
C HIS A 74 8.50 1.75 -0.28
N HIS A 75 8.64 0.44 -0.05
CA HIS A 75 9.35 -0.43 -0.97
C HIS A 75 8.70 -0.36 -2.37
N LEU A 76 7.37 -0.49 -2.46
CA LEU A 76 6.64 -0.40 -3.72
C LEU A 76 6.76 0.96 -4.41
N LEU A 77 6.71 2.06 -3.64
CA LEU A 77 6.84 3.42 -4.16
C LEU A 77 8.12 3.62 -4.98
N TRP A 78 9.20 2.93 -4.61
CA TRP A 78 10.49 3.03 -5.28
C TRP A 78 10.80 1.92 -6.28
N ARG A 79 9.96 0.87 -6.41
CA ARG A 79 10.17 -0.17 -7.43
C ARG A 79 10.08 0.39 -8.84
N GLU A 80 10.92 -0.11 -9.75
CA GLU A 80 10.89 0.27 -11.16
C GLU A 80 9.95 -0.62 -11.97
N GLU A 81 9.77 -1.87 -11.54
CA GLU A 81 8.83 -2.79 -12.15
C GLU A 81 7.38 -2.30 -11.98
N PRO A 82 6.48 -2.61 -12.92
CA PRO A 82 5.07 -2.33 -12.76
C PRO A 82 4.50 -2.95 -11.49
N VAL A 83 3.71 -2.19 -10.75
CA VAL A 83 3.08 -2.62 -9.50
C VAL A 83 1.67 -2.08 -9.35
N HIS A 84 0.77 -2.86 -8.76
CA HIS A 84 -0.45 -2.37 -8.15
C HIS A 84 -0.11 -1.77 -6.78
N LEU A 85 -0.13 -0.44 -6.70
CA LEU A 85 0.33 0.33 -5.56
C LEU A 85 -0.86 0.82 -4.72
N PRO A 86 -0.94 0.50 -3.42
CA PRO A 86 -1.92 1.12 -2.52
C PRO A 86 -1.78 2.64 -2.49
N ILE A 87 -2.89 3.34 -2.67
CA ILE A 87 -2.96 4.81 -2.63
C ILE A 87 -3.92 5.31 -1.55
N LEU A 88 -4.95 4.53 -1.19
CA LEU A 88 -5.85 4.82 -0.08
C LEU A 88 -6.17 3.55 0.72
N VAL A 89 -6.46 3.72 2.01
CA VAL A 89 -6.91 2.67 2.93
C VAL A 89 -8.14 3.11 3.73
N CYS A 90 -8.83 2.15 4.33
CA CYS A 90 -9.94 2.37 5.27
C CYS A 90 -9.50 3.25 6.46
N GLU A 91 -10.34 4.20 6.85
CA GLU A 91 -10.11 5.09 8.00
C GLU A 91 -10.23 4.41 9.36
N ASP A 92 -10.96 3.29 9.44
CA ASP A 92 -11.22 2.60 10.70
C ASP A 92 -10.02 1.74 11.13
N ASP A 93 -9.39 1.05 10.17
CA ASP A 93 -8.31 0.09 10.44
C ASP A 93 -6.92 0.69 10.18
N LEU A 94 -6.80 1.59 9.19
CA LEU A 94 -5.53 2.22 8.80
C LEU A 94 -4.41 1.19 8.52
N ASP A 95 -4.79 0.07 7.91
CA ASP A 95 -3.93 -1.02 7.46
C ASP A 95 -4.42 -1.59 6.11
N LEU A 96 -3.83 -2.70 5.64
CA LEU A 96 -4.17 -3.30 4.35
C LEU A 96 -5.25 -4.40 4.42
N SER A 97 -6.00 -4.50 5.52
CA SER A 97 -6.94 -5.61 5.76
C SER A 97 -8.38 -5.34 5.31
N CYS A 98 -8.75 -4.08 5.12
CA CYS A 98 -10.12 -3.66 4.82
C CYS A 98 -10.26 -3.09 3.40
N ILE A 99 -10.68 -1.83 3.24
CA ILE A 99 -10.72 -1.17 1.94
C ILE A 99 -9.29 -0.77 1.57
N VAL A 100 -8.79 -1.26 0.43
CA VAL A 100 -7.52 -0.84 -0.16
C VAL A 100 -7.76 -0.41 -1.59
N ILE A 101 -7.52 0.87 -1.88
CA ILE A 101 -7.56 1.41 -3.24
C ILE A 101 -6.15 1.35 -3.81
N VAL A 102 -6.02 0.83 -5.03
CA VAL A 102 -4.75 0.68 -5.72
C VAL A 102 -4.74 1.42 -7.05
N ALA A 103 -3.56 1.88 -7.45
CA ALA A 103 -3.26 2.31 -8.81
C ALA A 103 -2.36 1.29 -9.51
N ALA A 104 -2.65 0.96 -10.77
CA ALA A 104 -1.72 0.23 -11.63
C ALA A 104 -0.61 1.19 -12.10
N VAL A 105 0.56 1.08 -11.46
CA VAL A 105 1.68 1.98 -11.67
C VAL A 105 2.73 1.34 -12.54
N ARG A 106 3.19 2.07 -13.57
CA ARG A 106 4.41 1.73 -14.32
C ARG A 106 5.29 2.95 -14.47
N LYS A 107 6.61 2.76 -14.38
CA LYS A 107 7.61 3.82 -14.56
C LYS A 107 8.36 3.59 -15.85
N GLN A 108 8.45 4.60 -16.69
CA GLN A 108 9.16 4.50 -17.96
C GLN A 108 9.88 5.82 -18.27
N GLY A 109 11.21 5.78 -18.21
CA GLY A 109 12.04 6.97 -18.39
C GLY A 109 11.67 8.06 -17.37
N GLY A 110 11.40 9.27 -17.86
CA GLY A 110 11.02 10.42 -17.05
C GLY A 110 9.53 10.51 -16.70
N THR A 111 8.72 9.46 -16.92
CA THR A 111 7.28 9.47 -16.69
C THR A 111 6.84 8.31 -15.80
N VAL A 112 5.91 8.60 -14.88
CA VAL A 112 5.19 7.61 -14.06
C VAL A 112 3.75 7.58 -14.54
N PHE A 113 3.20 6.40 -14.82
CA PHE A 113 1.84 6.26 -15.29
C PHE A 113 0.99 5.58 -14.24
N TRP A 114 -0.22 6.09 -14.03
CA TRP A 114 -1.30 5.36 -13.38
C TRP A 114 -2.28 4.96 -14.47
N ASP A 115 -2.14 3.73 -14.95
CA ASP A 115 -2.92 3.22 -16.07
C ASP A 115 -4.39 3.06 -15.67
N ARG A 116 -4.63 2.57 -14.44
CA ARG A 116 -5.95 2.25 -13.91
C ARG A 116 -5.99 2.48 -12.40
N ILE A 117 -7.18 2.75 -11.88
CA ILE A 117 -7.46 2.77 -10.43
C ILE A 117 -8.55 1.75 -10.12
N GLY A 118 -8.35 1.00 -9.03
CA GLY A 118 -9.25 -0.06 -8.58
C GLY A 118 -9.17 -0.28 -7.08
N TYR A 119 -9.87 -1.31 -6.60
CA TYR A 119 -9.81 -1.73 -5.20
C TYR A 119 -9.53 -3.23 -5.09
N VAL A 120 -8.90 -3.62 -3.98
CA VAL A 120 -8.58 -5.02 -3.70
C VAL A 120 -9.84 -5.77 -3.26
N ASP A 121 -10.09 -6.92 -3.89
CA ASP A 121 -11.08 -7.91 -3.49
C ASP A 121 -10.42 -8.89 -2.50
N HIS A 122 -10.77 -8.77 -1.23
CA HIS A 122 -10.25 -9.63 -0.15
C HIS A 122 -11.03 -10.96 0.00
N SER A 123 -11.98 -11.28 -0.88
CA SER A 123 -12.82 -12.48 -0.74
C SER A 123 -12.05 -13.81 -0.79
N GLU A 124 -10.91 -13.84 -1.48
CA GLU A 124 -10.01 -15.01 -1.56
C GLU A 124 -8.77 -14.86 -0.66
N TRP A 125 -8.73 -13.85 0.22
CA TRP A 125 -7.63 -13.68 1.15
C TRP A 125 -7.65 -14.80 2.21
N ASP A 126 -6.56 -15.55 2.31
CA ASP A 126 -6.37 -16.63 3.26
C ASP A 126 -5.43 -16.19 4.42
N PRO A 127 -5.99 -15.90 5.62
CA PRO A 127 -5.19 -15.51 6.78
C PRO A 127 -4.20 -16.58 7.22
N GLY A 128 -4.49 -17.86 6.98
CA GLY A 128 -3.59 -18.96 7.33
C GLY A 128 -2.35 -18.97 6.47
N GLN A 129 -2.51 -18.79 5.16
CA GLN A 129 -1.38 -18.65 4.23
C GLN A 129 -0.60 -17.37 4.50
N GLU A 130 -1.27 -16.25 4.76
CA GLU A 130 -0.62 -15.00 5.13
C GLU A 130 0.26 -15.18 6.38
N MET A 131 -0.27 -15.82 7.44
CA MET A 131 0.50 -16.10 8.66
C MET A 131 1.74 -16.97 8.39
N ALA A 132 1.63 -17.96 7.50
CA ALA A 132 2.74 -18.83 7.12
C ALA A 132 3.78 -18.13 6.21
N SER A 133 3.42 -17.00 5.61
CA SER A 133 4.26 -16.28 4.65
C SER A 133 5.23 -15.28 5.30
N GLY A 134 5.27 -15.22 6.63
CA GLY A 134 6.21 -14.37 7.38
C GLY A 134 7.59 -14.98 7.53
N ILE A 135 8.11 -14.98 8.74
CA ILE A 135 9.40 -15.57 9.12
C ILE A 135 9.50 -17.08 8.83
N LEU A 136 8.36 -17.77 8.70
CA LEU A 136 8.35 -19.21 8.41
C LEU A 136 8.41 -19.53 6.90
N CYS A 137 8.42 -18.51 6.02
CA CYS A 137 8.57 -18.70 4.57
C CYS A 137 10.04 -18.87 4.19
N LEU A 138 10.54 -20.09 4.32
CA LEU A 138 11.95 -20.45 4.09
C LEU A 138 12.38 -20.26 2.64
N GLU A 139 11.45 -20.33 1.69
CA GLU A 139 11.72 -20.10 0.26
C GLU A 139 12.19 -18.67 -0.02
N ALA A 140 11.81 -17.71 0.85
CA ALA A 140 12.22 -16.32 0.75
C ALA A 140 13.52 -16.00 1.50
N TYR A 141 14.12 -16.98 2.20
CA TYR A 141 15.32 -16.73 3.00
C TYR A 141 16.54 -16.45 2.13
N THR A 142 17.20 -15.34 2.46
CA THR A 142 18.57 -15.05 2.03
C THR A 142 19.58 -15.76 2.94
N GLN A 143 20.88 -15.71 2.59
CA GLN A 143 21.92 -16.23 3.47
C GLN A 143 21.96 -15.49 4.82
N GLU A 144 21.73 -14.17 4.83
CA GLU A 144 21.67 -13.38 6.06
C GLU A 144 20.50 -13.83 6.95
N ASP A 145 19.37 -14.19 6.35
CA ASP A 145 18.22 -14.73 7.11
C ASP A 145 18.55 -16.08 7.73
N TRP A 146 19.25 -16.96 7.01
CA TRP A 146 19.73 -18.22 7.58
C TRP A 146 20.68 -18.00 8.75
N ASP A 147 21.59 -17.04 8.62
CA ASP A 147 22.55 -16.71 9.67
C ASP A 147 21.88 -16.09 10.91
N ARG A 148 20.77 -15.35 10.73
CA ARG A 148 20.03 -14.70 11.82
C ARG A 148 18.96 -15.57 12.47
N TYR A 149 18.27 -16.40 11.70
CA TYR A 149 17.01 -17.02 12.12
C TYR A 149 17.00 -18.55 12.00
N GLY A 150 17.98 -19.13 11.31
CA GLY A 150 17.99 -20.54 10.93
C GLY A 150 17.99 -21.51 12.11
N ASP A 151 18.63 -21.14 13.22
CA ASP A 151 18.78 -21.98 14.42
C ASP A 151 17.83 -21.62 15.57
N ASN A 152 16.97 -20.61 15.40
CA ASN A 152 16.10 -20.11 16.47
C ASN A 152 14.60 -20.21 16.17
N ILE A 153 14.12 -19.69 15.04
CA ILE A 153 12.69 -19.54 14.74
C ILE A 153 12.27 -20.11 13.39
N ALA A 154 13.22 -20.29 12.46
CA ALA A 154 12.92 -20.65 11.07
C ALA A 154 12.09 -21.93 10.92
N LEU A 155 12.25 -22.90 11.83
CA LEU A 155 11.58 -24.21 11.76
C LEU A 155 10.42 -24.36 12.74
N GLU A 156 9.99 -23.27 13.38
CA GLU A 156 8.82 -23.26 14.25
C GLU A 156 7.51 -23.44 13.45
N GLN A 157 6.42 -23.74 14.17
CA GLN A 157 5.09 -23.84 13.57
C GLN A 157 4.28 -22.57 13.79
N VAL A 158 3.44 -22.23 12.82
CA VAL A 158 2.43 -21.18 12.98
C VAL A 158 1.62 -21.45 14.26
N ARG A 159 1.50 -20.43 15.12
CA ARG A 159 0.85 -20.48 16.44
C ARG A 159 1.54 -21.38 17.48
N SER A 160 2.77 -21.83 17.26
CA SER A 160 3.59 -22.39 18.35
C SER A 160 3.85 -21.30 19.40
N ARG A 161 4.18 -21.73 20.62
CA ARG A 161 4.49 -20.79 21.71
C ARG A 161 5.67 -19.89 21.36
N ASP A 162 6.72 -20.48 20.79
CA ASP A 162 7.97 -19.78 20.49
C ASP A 162 7.79 -18.84 19.30
N TRP A 163 7.00 -19.25 18.29
CA TRP A 163 6.59 -18.36 17.20
C TRP A 163 5.76 -17.16 17.68
N CYS A 164 4.76 -17.39 18.54
CA CYS A 164 3.96 -16.31 19.12
C CYS A 164 4.83 -15.34 19.95
N ALA A 165 5.78 -15.87 20.73
CA ALA A 165 6.70 -15.06 21.50
C ALA A 165 7.59 -14.20 20.59
N TRP A 166 8.20 -14.81 19.57
CA TRP A 166 9.07 -14.10 18.63
C TRP A 166 8.33 -12.99 17.89
N ILE A 167 7.12 -13.27 17.38
CA ILE A 167 6.30 -12.26 16.69
C ILE A 167 5.96 -11.08 17.58
N SER A 168 5.68 -11.32 18.86
CA SER A 168 5.37 -10.24 19.79
C SER A 168 6.53 -9.25 19.95
N GLU A 169 7.76 -9.70 19.75
CA GLU A 169 8.99 -8.89 19.82
C GLU A 169 9.42 -8.34 18.46
N HIS A 170 9.03 -8.99 17.36
CA HIS A 170 9.51 -8.73 16.00
C HIS A 170 8.38 -8.46 14.98
N TRP A 171 7.25 -7.90 15.43
CA TRP A 171 6.05 -7.75 14.61
C TRP A 171 6.29 -6.94 13.32
N ASP A 172 7.12 -5.89 13.39
CA ASP A 172 7.47 -5.07 12.22
C ASP A 172 8.11 -5.91 11.10
N GLU A 173 9.11 -6.73 11.46
CA GLU A 173 9.82 -7.60 10.54
C GLU A 173 8.94 -8.74 10.03
N GLU A 174 8.18 -9.37 10.93
CA GLU A 174 7.21 -10.41 10.57
C GLU A 174 6.20 -9.89 9.54
N LEU A 175 5.58 -8.75 9.84
CA LEU A 175 4.54 -8.19 8.99
C LEU A 175 5.11 -7.77 7.64
N TYR A 176 6.29 -7.15 7.60
CA TYR A 176 6.95 -6.83 6.33
C TYR A 176 7.18 -8.07 5.47
N ARG A 177 7.65 -9.18 6.06
CA ARG A 177 7.82 -10.46 5.34
C ARG A 177 6.51 -10.99 4.80
N ARG A 178 5.44 -11.01 5.62
CA ARG A 178 4.10 -11.40 5.15
C ARG A 178 3.64 -10.53 3.98
N ARG A 179 3.86 -9.21 4.06
CA ARG A 179 3.51 -8.31 2.97
C ARG A 179 4.29 -8.61 1.69
N MET A 180 5.59 -8.88 1.79
CA MET A 180 6.43 -9.22 0.63
C MET A 180 6.09 -10.58 0.01
N ASN A 181 5.80 -11.59 0.83
CA ASN A 181 5.65 -12.97 0.36
C ASN A 181 4.21 -13.36 0.04
N TYR A 182 3.21 -12.70 0.63
CA TYR A 182 1.79 -12.99 0.43
C TYR A 182 1.03 -11.80 -0.18
N THR A 183 1.10 -10.64 0.46
CA THR A 183 0.30 -9.47 0.02
C THR A 183 0.72 -8.96 -1.35
N LEU A 184 2.03 -8.90 -1.61
CA LEU A 184 2.55 -8.47 -2.90
C LEU A 184 2.04 -9.34 -4.07
N PRO A 185 2.25 -10.67 -4.09
CA PRO A 185 1.71 -11.49 -5.17
C PRO A 185 0.19 -11.43 -5.25
N TYR A 186 -0.52 -11.39 -4.12
CA TYR A 186 -1.98 -11.23 -4.10
C TYR A 186 -2.41 -9.92 -4.79
N PHE A 187 -1.78 -8.80 -4.44
CA PHE A 187 -2.11 -7.49 -5.02
C PHE A 187 -1.72 -7.40 -6.49
N GLN A 188 -0.68 -8.12 -6.95
CA GLN A 188 -0.27 -8.12 -8.35
C GLN A 188 -1.14 -9.00 -9.25
N ASP A 189 -1.96 -9.89 -8.69
CA ASP A 189 -2.90 -10.69 -9.46
C ASP A 189 -4.17 -9.88 -9.75
N GLU A 190 -4.40 -9.54 -11.02
CA GLU A 190 -5.56 -8.77 -11.44
C GLU A 190 -6.90 -9.45 -11.11
N ARG A 191 -6.93 -10.77 -10.87
CA ARG A 191 -8.14 -11.48 -10.42
C ARG A 191 -8.64 -10.98 -9.06
N HIS A 192 -7.74 -10.46 -8.24
CA HIS A 192 -8.04 -9.89 -6.94
C HIS A 192 -8.23 -8.37 -6.97
N ILE A 193 -8.26 -7.74 -8.15
CA ILE A 193 -8.51 -6.31 -8.30
C ILE A 193 -9.81 -6.06 -9.04
N ARG A 194 -10.67 -5.24 -8.45
CA ARG A 194 -11.86 -4.69 -9.11
C ARG A 194 -11.53 -3.29 -9.61
N TRP A 195 -11.33 -3.19 -10.92
CA TRP A 195 -10.99 -1.91 -11.57
C TRP A 195 -12.20 -0.99 -11.65
N LEU A 196 -12.01 0.25 -11.21
CA LEU A 196 -13.03 1.30 -11.28
C LEU A 196 -12.91 2.03 -12.62
N ARG A 197 -11.72 2.55 -12.92
CA ARG A 197 -11.49 3.44 -14.06
C ARG A 197 -10.15 3.18 -14.73
N ASP A 198 -10.14 3.18 -16.06
CA ASP A 198 -8.93 3.29 -16.87
C ASP A 198 -8.56 4.78 -16.95
N THR A 199 -7.61 5.21 -16.14
CA THR A 199 -7.28 6.62 -15.95
C THR A 199 -6.29 7.13 -16.97
N GLY A 200 -5.27 6.32 -17.30
CA GLY A 200 -4.19 6.70 -18.22
C GLY A 200 -3.41 7.95 -17.77
N TYR A 201 -3.42 8.28 -16.48
CA TYR A 201 -2.71 9.45 -15.97
C TYR A 201 -1.20 9.28 -16.18
N ALA A 202 -0.53 10.38 -16.51
CA ALA A 202 0.90 10.40 -16.72
C ALA A 202 1.51 11.57 -15.94
N PHE A 203 2.50 11.30 -15.11
CA PHE A 203 3.15 12.28 -14.25
C PHE A 203 4.62 12.42 -14.60
N GLY A 204 5.15 13.63 -14.49
CA GLY A 204 6.60 13.83 -14.51
C GLY A 204 7.24 13.08 -13.33
N ARG A 205 8.26 12.27 -13.60
CA ARG A 205 8.89 11.41 -12.58
C ARG A 205 9.42 12.20 -11.39
N THR A 206 10.04 13.35 -11.62
CA THR A 206 10.51 14.23 -10.54
C THR A 206 9.37 14.74 -9.66
N ALA A 207 8.21 15.09 -10.23
CA ALA A 207 7.05 15.52 -9.45
C ALA A 207 6.51 14.37 -8.59
N TYR A 208 6.40 13.18 -9.17
CA TYR A 208 5.97 11.98 -8.45
C TYR A 208 6.91 11.61 -7.29
N GLU A 209 8.22 11.63 -7.53
CA GLU A 209 9.24 11.37 -6.51
C GLU A 209 9.24 12.44 -5.40
N ASN A 210 8.88 13.69 -5.71
CA ASN A 210 8.71 14.73 -4.70
C ASN A 210 7.53 14.42 -3.77
N CYS A 211 6.42 13.87 -4.29
CA CYS A 211 5.31 13.40 -3.46
C CYS A 211 5.75 12.26 -2.52
N ILE A 212 6.55 11.30 -3.01
CA ILE A 212 7.10 10.22 -2.18
C ILE A 212 7.96 10.81 -1.05
N ARG A 213 8.89 11.73 -1.38
CA ARG A 213 9.77 12.37 -0.39
C ARG A 213 9.00 13.19 0.64
N PHE A 214 7.89 13.83 0.26
CA PHE A 214 7.01 14.51 1.21
C PHE A 214 6.51 13.53 2.29
N TYR A 215 6.01 12.36 1.90
CA TYR A 215 5.55 11.35 2.86
C TYR A 215 6.69 10.76 3.69
N GLU A 216 7.89 10.59 3.12
CA GLU A 216 9.08 10.19 3.90
C GLU A 216 9.41 11.21 5.01
N GLU A 217 9.23 12.52 4.76
CA GLU A 217 9.38 13.55 5.77
C GLU A 217 8.30 13.48 6.85
N GLU A 218 7.04 13.28 6.48
CA GLU A 218 5.93 13.11 7.43
C GLU A 218 6.12 11.87 8.30
N LEU A 219 6.57 10.75 7.71
CA LEU A 219 6.91 9.54 8.46
C LEU A 219 8.09 9.75 9.40
N ARG A 220 9.10 10.54 8.99
CA ARG A 220 10.22 10.89 9.87
C ARG A 220 9.76 11.73 11.06
N ARG A 221 8.86 12.71 10.84
CA ARG A 221 8.26 13.51 11.91
C ARG A 221 7.44 12.66 12.88
N ALA A 222 6.78 11.62 12.37
CA ALA A 222 6.02 10.65 13.17
C ALA A 222 6.87 9.57 13.84
N GLY A 223 8.21 9.55 13.66
CA GLY A 223 9.08 8.51 14.21
C GLY A 223 8.93 7.13 13.53
N LYS A 224 8.34 7.09 12.33
CA LYS A 224 8.09 5.87 11.54
C LYS A 224 9.13 5.66 10.42
N PHE A 225 10.07 6.60 10.23
CA PHE A 225 11.16 6.55 9.25
C PHE A 225 12.47 7.14 9.83
N PRO A 226 13.68 6.64 9.50
CA PRO A 226 13.96 5.55 8.56
C PRO A 226 13.52 4.18 9.08
N PHE A 227 13.35 3.24 8.17
CA PHE A 227 13.14 1.85 8.53
C PHE A 227 14.45 1.30 9.10
N CYS A 228 14.49 1.03 10.40
CA CYS A 228 15.60 0.27 10.99
C CYS A 228 15.71 -1.09 10.27
N PRO A 229 16.94 -1.54 9.92
CA PRO A 229 17.18 -2.88 9.39
C PRO A 229 17.01 -3.98 10.43
#